data_AF-A0A7R9FNX3-F1
#
_entry.id   AF-A0A7R9FNX3-F1
#
_cell.length_a   1.000
_cell.length_b   1.000
_cell.length_c   1.000
_cell.angle_alpha   90.00
_cell.angle_beta   90.00
_cell.angle_gamma   90.00
#
_symmetry.space_group_name_H-M   'P 1'
#
loop_
_entity.id
_entity.type
_entity.pdbx_description
1 polymer ?
#
loop_
_entity_poly.entity_id
_entity_poly.type
_entity_poly.pdbx_seq_one_letter_code
_entity_poly.pdbx_strand_id
1 'polypeptide(L)'
;MHSCFTRKDQASYEVEVWTPESVACSSPEEAIPAMHIPSVPLKVNCGDWVAVMYNSDWSVDSEILSILRQRFEDCVLYEAPDEKVKCKHLFDQYNDATESWFTKYGDLGAYTNVKSAFMKQKHRMIWERRHGPVGSGMKEPL
;
A
#
# COMPACT_ATOMS: atom_id res chain seq x y z
N MET A 1 36.67 17.29 38.32
CA MET A 1 36.70 17.61 36.87
C MET A 1 36.19 16.38 36.14
N HIS A 2 34.98 16.28 35.61
CA HIS A 2 34.07 17.28 35.08
C HIS A 2 32.61 16.93 35.42
N SER A 3 31.80 17.97 35.44
CA SER A 3 30.37 18.03 35.76
C SER A 3 29.46 17.58 34.62
N CYS A 4 28.24 17.24 35.00
CA CYS A 4 27.04 17.11 34.17
C CYS A 4 26.69 18.44 33.46
N PHE A 5 26.25 18.38 32.19
CA PHE A 5 25.50 19.46 31.54
C PHE A 5 24.31 18.85 30.81
N THR A 6 23.09 19.17 31.27
CA THR A 6 21.83 18.90 30.58
C THR A 6 21.39 20.19 29.89
N ARG A 7 20.93 20.12 28.63
CA ARG A 7 19.75 20.81 28.07
C ARG A 7 19.66 20.68 26.54
N LYS A 8 18.63 19.95 26.11
CA LYS A 8 17.60 20.21 25.07
C LYS A 8 17.98 20.87 23.73
N ASP A 9 17.25 20.37 22.72
CA ASP A 9 16.87 21.00 21.45
C ASP A 9 17.92 20.98 20.33
N GLN A 10 18.02 19.83 19.66
CA GLN A 10 18.30 19.83 18.23
C GLN A 10 17.43 18.80 17.53
N ALA A 11 16.31 19.29 17.02
CA ALA A 11 15.61 18.67 15.90
C ALA A 11 16.64 18.46 14.78
N SER A 12 17.18 17.25 14.71
CA SER A 12 17.90 16.75 13.57
C SER A 12 17.16 15.50 13.13
N TYR A 13 16.45 15.69 12.02
CA TYR A 13 15.98 14.68 11.11
C TYR A 13 17.17 13.75 10.79
N GLU A 14 17.42 12.74 11.60
CA GLU A 14 18.10 11.57 11.09
C GLU A 14 17.16 10.99 10.05
N VAL A 15 17.54 11.16 8.78
CA VAL A 15 17.05 10.34 7.70
C VAL A 15 17.47 8.94 8.09
N GLU A 16 16.58 8.21 8.76
CA GLU A 16 16.72 6.77 8.93
C GLU A 16 16.85 6.20 7.52
N VAL A 17 18.09 5.94 7.13
CA VAL A 17 18.42 5.14 5.98
C VAL A 17 17.77 3.79 6.29
N TRP A 18 16.66 3.49 5.63
CA TRP A 18 16.00 2.19 5.67
C TRP A 18 17.05 1.12 5.38
N THR A 19 17.63 0.56 6.44
CA THR A 19 18.47 -0.62 6.32
C THR A 19 17.54 -1.79 6.02
N PRO A 20 17.91 -2.70 5.10
CA PRO A 20 17.05 -3.83 4.72
C PRO A 20 16.72 -4.81 5.86
N GLU A 21 17.27 -4.60 7.06
CA GLU A 21 17.05 -5.43 8.24
C GLU A 21 15.78 -5.05 9.02
N SER A 22 15.12 -3.92 8.74
CA SER A 22 13.97 -3.45 9.52
C SER A 22 12.58 -3.83 8.97
N VAL A 23 12.47 -4.40 7.75
CA VAL A 23 11.24 -5.10 7.32
C VAL A 23 11.34 -6.57 7.75
N ALA A 24 11.33 -6.84 9.05
CA ALA A 24 11.14 -8.20 9.50
C ALA A 24 9.69 -8.60 9.22
N CYS A 25 9.46 -9.57 8.32
CA CYS A 25 8.36 -10.51 8.52
C CYS A 25 8.53 -11.02 9.95
N SER A 26 7.58 -10.71 10.83
CA SER A 26 7.61 -11.09 12.23
C SER A 26 8.02 -12.56 12.36
N SER A 27 9.12 -12.79 13.08
CA SER A 27 9.68 -14.12 13.33
C SER A 27 8.62 -15.01 14.01
N PRO A 28 8.52 -16.32 13.71
CA PRO A 28 7.42 -17.18 14.15
C PRO A 28 7.42 -17.59 15.64
N GLU A 29 8.18 -16.93 16.52
CA GLU A 29 8.35 -17.45 17.89
C GLU A 29 7.19 -17.14 18.85
N GLU A 30 6.18 -16.36 18.44
CA GLU A 30 4.94 -16.23 19.22
C GLU A 30 3.87 -17.21 18.71
N ALA A 31 4.13 -18.49 18.95
CA ALA A 31 3.20 -19.57 18.70
C ALA A 31 2.02 -19.53 19.69
N ILE A 32 0.84 -19.25 19.13
CA ILE A 32 -0.47 -19.72 19.57
C ILE A 32 -0.36 -21.21 19.99
N PRO A 33 -0.96 -21.65 21.11
CA PRO A 33 -0.85 -23.03 21.57
C PRO A 33 -1.37 -24.01 20.50
N ALA A 34 -0.51 -24.98 20.20
CA ALA A 34 -0.63 -25.91 19.08
C ALA A 34 -1.94 -26.72 19.08
N MET A 35 -2.71 -26.60 18.00
CA MET A 35 -3.59 -27.67 17.54
C MET A 35 -2.81 -28.47 16.49
N HIS A 36 -2.63 -29.77 16.75
CA HIS A 36 -1.73 -30.68 16.06
C HIS A 36 -2.14 -30.89 14.58
N ILE A 37 -1.48 -30.19 13.66
CA ILE A 37 -1.45 -30.55 12.23
C ILE A 37 -0.12 -31.27 11.97
N PRO A 38 -0.11 -32.47 11.36
CA PRO A 38 1.12 -33.21 11.09
C PRO A 38 2.10 -32.37 10.27
N SER A 39 3.33 -32.30 10.77
CA SER A 39 4.41 -31.43 10.31
C SER A 39 4.89 -31.81 8.91
N VAL A 40 4.37 -31.13 7.88
CA VAL A 40 5.16 -30.89 6.68
C VAL A 40 6.10 -29.73 7.01
N PRO A 41 7.43 -29.91 7.00
CA PRO A 41 8.36 -28.82 7.25
C PRO A 41 8.44 -27.98 5.97
N LEU A 42 7.45 -27.11 5.76
CA LEU A 42 7.58 -26.02 4.81
C LEU A 42 8.65 -25.09 5.38
N LYS A 43 9.85 -25.14 4.81
CA LYS A 43 10.85 -24.07 4.96
C LYS A 43 10.27 -22.83 4.29
N VAL A 44 9.43 -22.12 5.02
CA VAL A 44 8.88 -20.85 4.58
C VAL A 44 9.99 -19.81 4.69
N ASN A 45 10.59 -19.47 3.55
CA ASN A 45 11.55 -18.38 3.50
C ASN A 45 10.80 -17.04 3.44
N CYS A 46 11.44 -15.97 3.91
CA CYS A 46 10.86 -14.62 3.88
C CYS A 46 10.39 -14.21 2.47
N GLY A 47 11.13 -14.59 1.42
CA GLY A 47 10.75 -14.29 0.03
C GLY A 47 9.41 -14.92 -0.40
N ASP A 48 9.10 -16.13 0.05
CA ASP A 48 7.86 -16.82 -0.30
C ASP A 48 6.68 -16.21 0.45
N TRP A 49 6.86 -15.89 1.74
CA TRP A 49 5.86 -15.16 2.52
C TRP A 49 5.54 -13.80 1.93
N VAL A 50 6.54 -13.02 1.53
CA VAL A 50 6.33 -11.70 0.89
C VAL A 50 5.51 -11.82 -0.39
N ALA A 51 5.76 -12.85 -1.20
CA ALA A 51 4.96 -13.10 -2.41
C ALA A 51 3.49 -13.47 -2.07
N VAL A 52 3.27 -14.31 -1.06
CA VAL A 52 1.92 -14.67 -0.60
C VAL A 52 1.18 -13.47 -0.01
N MET A 53 1.86 -12.64 0.78
CA MET A 53 1.29 -11.41 1.34
C MET A 53 0.90 -10.44 0.24
N TYR A 54 1.78 -10.20 -0.73
CA TYR A 54 1.46 -9.35 -1.89
C TYR A 54 0.23 -9.83 -2.66
N ASN A 55 0.13 -11.13 -2.93
CA ASN A 55 -1.03 -11.68 -3.65
C ASN A 55 -2.32 -11.56 -2.82
N SER A 56 -2.22 -11.71 -1.50
CA SER A 56 -3.33 -11.51 -0.58
C SER A 56 -3.78 -10.05 -0.57
N ASP A 57 -2.85 -9.10 -0.42
CA ASP A 57 -3.13 -7.67 -0.43
C ASP A 57 -3.73 -7.23 -1.77
N TRP A 58 -3.23 -7.77 -2.88
CA TRP A 58 -3.78 -7.51 -4.20
C TRP A 58 -5.23 -8.02 -4.34
N SER A 59 -5.51 -9.21 -3.84
CA SER A 59 -6.86 -9.77 -3.81
C SER A 59 -7.80 -8.92 -2.95
N VAL A 60 -7.38 -8.58 -1.73
CA VAL A 60 -8.14 -7.74 -0.80
C VAL A 60 -8.42 -6.36 -1.40
N ASP A 61 -7.41 -5.68 -1.94
CA ASP A 61 -7.57 -4.37 -2.58
C ASP A 61 -8.53 -4.42 -3.79
N SER A 62 -8.55 -5.54 -4.53
CA SER A 62 -9.47 -5.75 -5.66
C SER A 62 -10.91 -5.99 -5.20
N GLU A 63 -11.11 -6.76 -4.12
CA GLU A 63 -12.44 -6.97 -3.52
C GLU A 63 -12.99 -5.71 -2.87
N ILE A 64 -12.14 -4.82 -2.33
CA ILE A 64 -12.57 -3.51 -1.83
C ILE A 64 -13.25 -2.72 -2.97
N LEU A 65 -12.70 -2.73 -4.18
CA LEU A 65 -13.33 -2.07 -5.34
C LEU A 65 -14.65 -2.73 -5.73
N SER A 66 -14.72 -4.06 -5.66
CA SER A 66 -15.96 -4.82 -5.92
C SER A 66 -17.08 -4.38 -4.96
N ILE A 67 -16.77 -4.28 -3.67
CA ILE A 67 -17.74 -3.84 -2.63
C ILE A 67 -18.18 -2.39 -2.86
N LEU A 68 -17.26 -1.47 -3.15
CA LEU A 68 -17.60 -0.07 -3.40
C LEU A 68 -18.45 0.11 -4.66
N ARG A 69 -18.17 -0.65 -5.71
CA ARG A 69 -18.97 -0.69 -6.92
C ARG A 69 -20.39 -1.19 -6.63
N GLN A 70 -20.52 -2.30 -5.91
CA GLN A 70 -21.83 -2.85 -5.53
C GLN A 70 -22.67 -1.82 -4.75
N ARG A 71 -22.07 -1.13 -3.78
CA ARG A 71 -22.76 -0.06 -3.03
C ARG A 71 -23.27 1.07 -3.92
N PHE A 72 -22.48 1.46 -4.92
CA PHE A 72 -22.89 2.48 -5.89
C PHE A 72 -24.03 1.98 -6.78
N GLU A 73 -23.91 0.75 -7.30
CA GLU A 73 -24.95 0.12 -8.14
C GLU A 73 -26.27 -0.06 -7.37
N ASP A 74 -26.21 -0.50 -6.10
CA ASP A 74 -27.37 -0.60 -5.22
C ASP A 74 -28.02 0.77 -5.01
N CYS A 75 -27.24 1.82 -4.74
CA CYS A 75 -27.77 3.17 -4.57
C CYS A 75 -28.49 3.66 -5.83
N VAL A 76 -27.90 3.44 -7.01
CA VAL A 76 -28.49 3.82 -8.30
C VAL A 76 -29.82 3.11 -8.52
N LEU A 77 -29.93 1.83 -8.13
CA LEU A 77 -31.15 1.05 -8.27
C LEU A 77 -32.30 1.59 -7.39
N TYR A 78 -32.01 1.99 -6.15
CA TYR A 78 -33.04 2.41 -5.19
C TYR A 78 -33.44 3.89 -5.29
N GLU A 79 -32.54 4.77 -5.76
CA GLU A 79 -32.74 6.23 -5.72
C GLU A 79 -33.18 6.85 -7.05
N ALA A 80 -33.37 6.04 -8.10
CA ALA A 80 -33.84 6.51 -9.40
C ALA A 80 -35.21 7.23 -9.28
N PRO A 81 -35.41 8.42 -9.89
CA PRO A 81 -34.59 9.05 -10.95
C PRO A 81 -33.59 10.14 -10.47
N ASP A 82 -33.39 10.32 -9.16
CA ASP A 82 -32.51 11.35 -8.58
C ASP A 82 -31.13 10.80 -8.17
N GLU A 83 -30.71 9.68 -8.78
CA GLU A 83 -29.52 8.93 -8.38
C GLU A 83 -28.24 9.77 -8.43
N LYS A 84 -28.17 10.71 -9.38
CA LYS A 84 -26.99 11.55 -9.61
C LYS A 84 -26.64 12.46 -8.44
N VAL A 85 -27.65 12.92 -7.70
CA VAL A 85 -27.44 13.82 -6.56
C VAL A 85 -27.22 13.01 -5.28
N LYS A 86 -28.04 11.98 -5.06
CA LYS A 86 -28.00 11.19 -3.83
C LYS A 86 -26.80 10.25 -3.76
N CYS A 87 -26.47 9.56 -4.86
CA CYS A 87 -25.40 8.56 -4.91
C CYS A 87 -24.01 9.16 -5.18
N LYS A 88 -23.91 10.48 -5.36
CA LYS A 88 -22.64 11.16 -5.70
C LYS A 88 -21.51 10.80 -4.72
N HIS A 89 -21.79 10.81 -3.42
CA HIS A 89 -20.80 10.51 -2.39
C HIS A 89 -20.24 9.08 -2.46
N LEU A 90 -21.03 8.10 -2.94
CA LEU A 90 -20.56 6.73 -3.14
C LEU A 90 -19.74 6.62 -4.42
N PHE A 91 -20.14 7.34 -5.46
CA PHE A 91 -19.39 7.42 -6.70
C PHE A 91 -18.01 8.04 -6.49
N ASP A 92 -17.93 9.14 -5.73
CA ASP A 92 -16.67 9.80 -5.40
C ASP A 92 -15.73 8.84 -4.61
N GLN A 93 -16.26 8.13 -3.59
CA GLN A 93 -15.50 7.11 -2.86
C GLN A 93 -15.00 5.97 -3.77
N TYR A 94 -15.83 5.52 -4.71
CA TYR A 94 -15.45 4.50 -5.68
C TYR A 94 -14.31 4.99 -6.59
N ASN A 95 -14.37 6.24 -7.06
CA ASN A 95 -13.33 6.83 -7.90
C ASN A 95 -12.00 6.99 -7.16
N ASP A 96 -12.03 7.53 -5.93
CA ASP A 96 -10.84 7.72 -5.10
C ASP A 96 -10.13 6.37 -4.81
N ALA A 97 -10.92 5.33 -4.52
CA ALA A 97 -10.41 3.99 -4.31
C ALA A 97 -9.84 3.39 -5.61
N THR A 98 -10.51 3.61 -6.74
CA THR A 98 -10.06 3.14 -8.06
C THR A 98 -8.74 3.79 -8.47
N GLU A 99 -8.57 5.09 -8.25
CA GLU A 99 -7.31 5.80 -8.49
C GLU A 99 -6.17 5.27 -7.61
N SER A 100 -6.47 5.02 -6.33
CA SER A 100 -5.52 4.44 -5.37
C SER A 100 -5.06 3.03 -5.79
N TRP A 101 -6.00 2.19 -6.21
CA TRP A 101 -5.71 0.85 -6.73
C TRP A 101 -4.89 0.91 -8.02
N PHE A 102 -5.27 1.79 -8.95
CA PHE A 102 -4.58 1.95 -10.23
C PHE A 102 -3.14 2.47 -10.04
N THR A 103 -2.92 3.34 -9.05
CA THR A 103 -1.58 3.80 -8.69
C THR A 103 -0.68 2.65 -8.23
N LYS A 104 -1.21 1.70 -7.43
CA LYS A 104 -0.46 0.53 -6.97
C LYS A 104 -0.25 -0.52 -8.06
N TYR A 105 -1.32 -0.96 -8.72
CA TYR A 105 -1.29 -2.17 -9.56
C TYR A 105 -1.52 -1.94 -11.05
N GLY A 106 -1.95 -0.73 -11.46
CA GLY A 106 -2.18 -0.39 -12.86
C GLY A 106 -0.93 -0.59 -13.74
N ASP A 107 -1.12 -0.94 -15.00
CA ASP A 107 -0.06 -1.11 -16.01
C ASP A 107 1.05 -2.13 -15.68
N LEU A 108 0.89 -2.94 -14.63
CA LEU A 108 1.86 -4.00 -14.26
C LEU A 108 1.68 -5.30 -15.07
N GLY A 109 0.61 -5.41 -15.87
CA GLY A 109 0.28 -6.60 -16.66
C GLY A 109 -0.38 -7.73 -15.86
N ALA A 110 -0.62 -8.88 -16.50
CA ALA A 110 -1.31 -10.01 -15.85
C ALA A 110 -0.43 -10.77 -14.83
N TYR A 111 0.88 -10.83 -15.07
CA TYR A 111 1.83 -11.53 -14.19
C TYR A 111 2.55 -10.54 -13.26
N THR A 112 1.79 -9.89 -12.38
CA THR A 112 2.35 -8.94 -11.43
C THR A 112 3.16 -9.65 -10.36
N ASN A 113 4.28 -9.05 -9.95
CA ASN A 113 5.14 -9.56 -8.89
C ASN A 113 5.42 -8.43 -7.89
N VAL A 114 5.81 -8.79 -6.66
CA VAL A 114 6.21 -7.81 -5.63
C VAL A 114 7.27 -6.83 -6.15
N LYS A 115 8.23 -7.35 -6.93
CA LYS A 115 9.31 -6.54 -7.53
C LYS A 115 8.79 -5.51 -8.52
N SER A 116 7.80 -5.86 -9.35
CA SER A 116 7.27 -4.93 -10.35
C SER A 116 6.44 -3.83 -9.68
N ALA A 117 5.63 -4.17 -8.67
CA ALA A 117 4.90 -3.20 -7.86
C ALA A 117 5.85 -2.24 -7.12
N PHE A 118 6.93 -2.77 -6.52
CA PHE A 118 7.95 -1.96 -5.87
C PHE A 118 8.66 -1.00 -6.83
N MET A 119 9.04 -1.47 -8.03
CA MET A 119 9.69 -0.60 -9.02
C MET A 119 8.76 0.51 -9.53
N LYS A 120 7.45 0.24 -9.61
CA LYS A 120 6.44 1.28 -9.90
C LYS A 120 6.36 2.32 -8.79
N GLN A 121 6.28 1.89 -7.53
CA GLN A 121 6.30 2.79 -6.38
C GLN A 121 7.57 3.66 -6.37
N LYS A 122 8.73 3.04 -6.60
CA LYS A 122 10.01 3.74 -6.71
C LYS A 122 10.01 4.75 -7.85
N HIS A 123 9.46 4.41 -9.01
CA HIS A 123 9.34 5.34 -10.14
C HIS A 123 8.54 6.59 -9.76
N ARG A 124 7.40 6.41 -9.07
CA ARG A 124 6.58 7.52 -8.55
C ARG A 124 7.37 8.41 -7.60
N MET A 125 8.09 7.84 -6.63
CA MET A 125 8.90 8.62 -5.68
C MET A 125 10.04 9.39 -6.36
N ILE A 126 10.71 8.78 -7.35
CA ILE A 126 11.76 9.45 -8.12
C ILE A 126 11.19 10.58 -8.96
N TRP A 127 10.02 10.37 -9.57
CA TRP A 127 9.32 11.40 -10.32
C TRP A 127 8.97 12.60 -9.44
N GLU A 128 8.35 12.34 -8.29
CA GLU A 128 7.95 13.39 -7.34
C GLU A 128 9.14 14.21 -6.83
N ARG A 129 10.27 13.54 -6.57
CA ARG A 129 11.52 14.22 -6.20
C ARG A 129 12.04 15.16 -7.29
N ARG A 130 11.83 14.85 -8.57
CA ARG A 130 12.33 15.65 -9.71
C ARG A 130 11.37 16.78 -10.10
N HIS A 131 10.09 16.49 -10.18
CA HIS A 131 9.12 17.39 -10.81
C HIS A 131 8.09 17.96 -9.83
N GLY A 132 7.98 17.44 -8.60
CA GLY A 132 6.91 17.78 -7.67
C GLY A 132 5.73 16.81 -7.77
N PRO A 133 4.57 17.13 -7.17
CA PRO A 133 3.44 16.20 -7.11
C PRO A 133 3.04 15.73 -8.52
N VAL A 134 2.71 14.44 -8.63
CA VAL A 134 2.28 13.84 -9.90
C VAL A 134 1.09 14.63 -10.47
N GLY A 135 1.14 14.98 -11.75
CA GLY A 135 0.13 15.80 -12.42
C GLY A 135 0.48 17.28 -12.58
N SER A 136 1.54 17.78 -11.92
CA SER A 136 1.98 19.19 -12.03
C SER A 136 2.83 19.52 -13.28
N GLY A 137 3.04 18.56 -14.18
CA GLY A 137 3.89 18.71 -15.37
C GLY A 137 5.40 18.62 -15.07
N MET A 138 6.23 18.46 -16.10
CA MET A 138 7.68 18.53 -15.93
C MET A 138 8.10 19.99 -15.77
N LYS A 139 8.92 20.28 -14.75
CA LYS A 139 9.59 21.59 -14.65
C LYS A 139 10.51 21.76 -15.86
N GLU A 140 10.53 22.95 -16.43
CA GLU A 140 11.48 23.27 -17.52
C GLU A 140 12.91 22.99 -17.04
N PRO A 141 13.75 22.35 -17.89
CA PRO A 141 15.17 22.24 -17.58
C PRO A 141 15.75 23.65 -17.49
N LEU A 142 16.36 23.96 -16.34
CA LEU A 142 17.13 25.20 -16.12
C LEU A 142 18.21 25.40 -17.18
#